data_AF-A0A7V9U8V2-F1
#
_entry.id   AF-A0A7V9U8V2-F1
#
_cell.length_a   1.000
_cell.length_b   1.000
_cell.length_c   1.000
_cell.angle_alpha   90.00
_cell.angle_beta   90.00
_cell.angle_gamma   90.00
#
_symmetry.space_group_name_H-M   'P 1'
#
loop_
_entity.id
_entity.type
_entity.pdbx_description
1 polymer ?
#
loop_
_entity_poly.entity_id
_entity_poly.type
_entity_poly.pdbx_seq_one_letter_code
_entity_poly.pdbx_strand_id
1 'polypeptide(L)'
;MAAELRHRAATSRTVKRTVVALATALAVAAPMSSSSISAEAATSRTWNRLAECESGGNWHINTGNGYYGGVQFSYSTWLNFGGGKFASRADLATREEQIVIAERVLKTQGWGAWPACSEKLGLDAADAKATDETLKAKFEHPWRYDGGERRAKVSRLPAITVN
;
A
#
# COMPACT_ATOMS: atom_id res chain seq x y z
N MET A 1 5.20 80.70 -43.17
CA MET A 1 4.72 79.62 -42.28
C MET A 1 5.41 79.86 -40.94
N ALA A 2 4.91 80.70 -40.02
CA ALA A 2 3.78 80.49 -39.08
C ALA A 2 3.88 79.13 -38.35
N ALA A 3 3.78 78.99 -37.03
CA ALA A 3 3.72 79.88 -35.88
C ALA A 3 3.97 78.99 -34.64
N GLU A 4 4.25 79.61 -33.50
CA GLU A 4 4.17 79.05 -32.15
C GLU A 4 3.00 78.06 -31.92
N LEU A 5 3.17 77.10 -31.00
CA LEU A 5 2.59 77.21 -29.65
C LEU A 5 2.87 75.96 -28.80
N ARG A 6 3.16 76.26 -27.55
CA ARG A 6 3.37 75.40 -26.38
C ARG A 6 2.11 74.59 -26.07
N HIS A 7 2.24 73.46 -25.36
CA HIS A 7 1.44 73.23 -24.15
C HIS A 7 2.14 72.34 -23.13
N ARG A 8 2.22 72.89 -21.92
CA ARG A 8 2.59 72.29 -20.62
C ARG A 8 1.38 71.57 -20.00
N ALA A 9 1.68 70.87 -18.89
CA ALA A 9 0.86 70.53 -17.71
C ALA A 9 0.40 69.07 -17.68
N ALA A 10 1.01 68.20 -16.86
CA ALA A 10 0.97 68.12 -15.39
C ALA A 10 -0.42 67.73 -14.86
N THR A 11 -0.50 66.60 -14.15
CA THR A 11 -1.11 66.50 -12.82
C THR A 11 -0.73 65.15 -12.22
N SER A 12 -0.05 65.20 -11.07
CA SER A 12 0.40 64.04 -10.30
C SER A 12 -0.73 63.41 -9.48
N ARG A 13 -0.63 62.12 -9.19
CA ARG A 13 -1.12 61.56 -7.91
C ARG A 13 -0.33 60.32 -7.51
N THR A 14 0.65 60.59 -6.65
CA THR A 14 1.27 59.79 -5.60
C THR A 14 0.44 58.59 -5.13
N VAL A 15 1.05 57.41 -4.91
CA VAL A 15 1.13 56.71 -3.60
C VAL A 15 2.28 55.69 -3.65
N LYS A 16 3.05 55.72 -2.56
CA LYS A 16 4.33 55.05 -2.29
C LYS A 16 4.19 53.52 -2.26
N ARG A 17 5.05 52.81 -2.98
CA ARG A 17 5.30 51.37 -2.77
C ARG A 17 6.44 51.20 -1.77
N THR A 18 6.09 51.01 -0.51
CA THR A 18 6.96 50.37 0.48
C THR A 18 6.21 49.16 1.01
N VAL A 19 6.51 47.98 0.49
CA VAL A 19 6.05 46.72 1.10
C VAL A 19 7.24 46.18 1.88
N VAL A 20 7.18 46.40 3.20
CA VAL A 20 8.01 45.71 4.19
C VAL A 20 7.36 44.36 4.47
N ALA A 21 8.18 43.31 4.51
CA ALA A 21 7.76 41.94 4.77
C ALA A 21 7.21 41.75 6.19
N LEU A 22 6.15 40.95 6.31
CA LEU A 22 5.75 40.26 7.54
C LEU A 22 5.18 38.89 7.16
N ALA A 23 5.89 37.84 7.57
CA ALA A 23 5.44 36.46 7.47
C ALA A 23 4.44 36.14 8.59
N THR A 24 3.40 35.33 8.31
CA THR A 24 2.97 34.18 9.15
C THR A 24 1.81 33.42 8.49
N ALA A 25 2.11 32.16 8.14
CA ALA A 25 1.32 30.93 8.11
C ALA A 25 -0.22 30.95 7.91
N LEU A 26 -0.68 30.14 6.94
CA LEU A 26 -1.47 28.93 7.23
C LEU A 26 -1.30 27.93 6.06
N ALA A 27 -0.28 27.08 6.15
CA ALA A 27 -0.19 25.91 5.30
C ALA A 27 -1.19 24.87 5.83
N VAL A 28 -2.34 24.74 5.17
CA VAL A 28 -3.23 23.58 5.40
C VAL A 28 -2.61 22.41 4.64
N ALA A 29 -1.57 21.81 5.23
CA ALA A 29 -1.15 20.47 4.86
C ALA A 29 -2.24 19.51 5.34
N ALA A 30 -3.23 19.25 4.50
CA ALA A 30 -4.14 18.14 4.73
C ALA A 30 -3.28 16.87 4.77
N PRO A 31 -3.29 16.10 5.88
CA PRO A 31 -2.68 14.78 5.85
C PRO A 31 -3.46 13.96 4.82
N MET A 32 -2.79 13.56 3.75
CA MET A 32 -3.28 12.53 2.84
C MET A 32 -3.27 11.22 3.61
N SER A 33 -4.28 11.02 4.44
CA SER A 33 -4.50 9.76 5.14
C SER A 33 -5.23 8.79 4.22
N SER A 34 -4.56 7.66 4.02
CA SER A 34 -5.18 6.33 3.89
C SER A 34 -5.61 5.88 2.49
N SER A 35 -4.63 5.61 1.62
CA SER A 35 -4.77 4.63 0.54
C SER A 35 -4.66 3.19 1.07
N SER A 36 -5.44 2.81 2.09
CA SER A 36 -5.41 1.44 2.65
C SER A 36 -6.45 0.49 2.02
N ILE A 37 -7.23 0.94 1.04
CA ILE A 37 -8.25 0.11 0.36
C ILE A 37 -7.67 -0.68 -0.83
N SER A 38 -6.44 -0.40 -1.28
CA SER A 38 -5.92 -0.97 -2.53
C SER A 38 -5.02 -2.21 -2.40
N ALA A 39 -4.39 -2.47 -1.26
CA ALA A 39 -3.39 -3.55 -1.17
C ALA A 39 -4.04 -4.94 -1.20
N GLU A 40 -5.00 -5.21 -0.31
CA GLU A 40 -5.78 -6.46 -0.30
C GLU A 40 -6.50 -6.74 -1.61
N ALA A 41 -7.09 -5.71 -2.22
CA ALA A 41 -7.83 -5.85 -3.45
C ALA A 41 -6.88 -6.14 -4.63
N ALA A 42 -5.68 -5.56 -4.63
CA ALA A 42 -4.65 -5.83 -5.62
C ALA A 42 -4.11 -7.27 -5.50
N THR A 43 -3.80 -7.75 -4.29
CA THR A 43 -3.33 -9.13 -4.09
C THR A 43 -4.42 -10.15 -4.42
N SER A 44 -5.66 -9.90 -4.00
CA SER A 44 -6.82 -10.72 -4.35
C SER A 44 -7.04 -10.81 -5.86
N ARG A 45 -6.82 -9.70 -6.59
CA ARG A 45 -6.90 -9.66 -8.05
C ARG A 45 -5.79 -10.48 -8.70
N THR A 46 -4.56 -10.42 -8.19
CA THR A 46 -3.45 -11.24 -8.69
C THR A 46 -3.75 -12.73 -8.54
N TRP A 47 -4.23 -13.16 -7.37
CA TRP A 47 -4.61 -14.56 -7.14
C TRP A 47 -5.77 -15.01 -8.02
N ASN A 48 -6.75 -14.15 -8.32
CA ASN A 48 -7.82 -14.47 -9.26
C ASN A 48 -7.30 -14.64 -10.69
N ARG A 49 -6.37 -13.80 -11.14
CA ARG A 49 -5.76 -13.95 -12.47
C ARG A 49 -4.95 -15.23 -12.57
N LEU A 50 -4.24 -15.60 -11.50
CA LEU A 50 -3.53 -16.86 -11.43
C LEU A 50 -4.51 -18.04 -11.49
N ALA A 51 -5.57 -18.03 -10.68
CA ALA A 51 -6.58 -19.08 -10.68
C ALA A 51 -7.31 -19.20 -12.04
N GLU A 52 -7.52 -18.09 -12.75
CA GLU A 52 -8.05 -18.12 -14.11
C GLU A 52 -7.12 -18.87 -15.06
N CYS A 53 -5.81 -18.66 -14.93
CA CYS A 53 -4.82 -19.37 -15.73
C CYS A 53 -4.70 -20.85 -15.34
N GLU A 54 -4.74 -21.15 -14.04
CA GLU A 54 -4.48 -22.48 -13.48
C GLU A 54 -5.69 -23.42 -13.55
N SER A 55 -6.90 -22.91 -13.27
CA SER A 55 -8.13 -23.73 -13.18
C SER A 55 -9.33 -23.17 -13.96
N GLY A 56 -9.15 -22.09 -14.73
CA GLY A 56 -10.27 -21.36 -15.33
C GLY A 56 -11.14 -20.67 -14.27
N GLY A 57 -10.53 -20.30 -13.13
CA GLY A 57 -11.18 -19.55 -12.06
C GLY A 57 -12.03 -20.40 -11.13
N ASN A 58 -12.05 -21.73 -11.31
CA ASN A 58 -12.79 -22.64 -10.44
C ASN A 58 -11.97 -22.99 -9.19
N TRP A 59 -12.33 -22.40 -8.06
CA TRP A 59 -11.67 -22.62 -6.77
C TRP A 59 -11.95 -23.99 -6.13
N HIS A 60 -12.96 -24.71 -6.61
CA HIS A 60 -13.34 -26.03 -6.12
C HIS A 60 -13.03 -27.13 -7.13
N ILE A 61 -12.16 -26.86 -8.11
CA ILE A 61 -11.83 -27.83 -9.13
C ILE A 61 -11.11 -29.06 -8.55
N ASN A 62 -11.50 -30.22 -9.03
CA ASN A 62 -10.84 -31.49 -8.77
C ASN A 62 -11.07 -32.41 -9.97
N THR A 63 -10.07 -32.50 -10.85
CA THR A 63 -10.15 -33.32 -12.08
C THR A 63 -9.54 -34.71 -11.90
N GLY A 64 -9.00 -35.03 -10.72
CA GLY A 64 -8.25 -36.26 -10.48
C GLY A 64 -6.81 -36.25 -11.02
N ASN A 65 -6.27 -35.09 -11.39
CA ASN A 65 -4.90 -34.92 -11.89
C ASN A 65 -3.82 -34.81 -10.77
N GLY A 66 -4.22 -34.93 -9.50
CA GLY A 66 -3.34 -34.80 -8.33
C GLY A 66 -3.15 -33.37 -7.82
N TYR A 67 -3.81 -32.39 -8.44
CA TYR A 67 -3.86 -30.99 -8.01
C TYR A 67 -5.28 -30.57 -7.65
N TYR A 68 -5.39 -29.60 -6.76
CA TYR A 68 -6.65 -29.24 -6.12
C TYR A 68 -6.84 -27.73 -6.06
N GLY A 69 -8.08 -27.31 -6.31
CA GLY A 69 -8.53 -25.93 -6.09
C GLY A 69 -8.01 -24.92 -7.10
N GLY A 70 -8.25 -23.64 -6.80
CA GLY A 70 -8.14 -22.55 -7.79
C GLY A 70 -6.72 -22.34 -8.33
N VAL A 71 -5.72 -22.48 -7.46
CA VAL A 71 -4.31 -22.31 -7.82
C VAL A 71 -3.57 -23.64 -7.89
N GLN A 72 -4.29 -24.75 -8.10
CA GLN A 72 -3.73 -26.07 -8.39
C GLN A 72 -2.67 -26.52 -7.36
N PHE A 73 -3.04 -26.58 -6.08
CA PHE A 73 -2.14 -27.12 -5.06
C PHE A 73 -1.96 -28.62 -5.19
N SER A 74 -0.73 -29.12 -5.03
CA SER A 74 -0.53 -30.53 -4.70
C SER A 74 -0.99 -30.83 -3.26
N TYR A 75 -1.39 -32.07 -2.99
CA TYR A 75 -1.79 -32.49 -1.64
C TYR A 75 -0.71 -32.24 -0.60
N SER A 76 0.55 -32.56 -0.94
CA SER A 76 1.69 -32.40 -0.04
C SER A 76 1.98 -30.93 0.27
N THR A 77 1.97 -30.05 -0.74
CA THR A 77 2.17 -28.61 -0.55
C THR A 77 1.05 -28.03 0.31
N TRP A 78 -0.21 -28.39 0.04
CA TRP A 78 -1.35 -27.93 0.84
C TRP A 78 -1.15 -28.24 2.34
N LEU A 79 -0.80 -29.48 2.67
CA LEU A 79 -0.59 -29.87 4.06
C LEU A 79 0.68 -29.25 4.67
N ASN A 80 1.78 -29.23 3.95
CA ASN A 80 3.07 -28.71 4.44
C ASN A 80 3.01 -27.22 4.81
N PHE A 81 2.17 -26.45 4.12
CA PHE A 81 1.97 -25.02 4.39
C PHE A 81 0.81 -24.74 5.38
N GLY A 82 0.24 -25.79 5.97
CA GLY A 82 -0.77 -25.70 7.03
C GLY A 82 -2.21 -25.59 6.55
N GLY A 83 -2.49 -25.92 5.29
CA GLY A 83 -3.84 -25.94 4.73
C GLY A 83 -4.75 -26.98 5.37
N GLY A 84 -4.17 -28.03 5.97
CA GLY A 84 -4.90 -29.03 6.77
C GLY A 84 -5.72 -28.45 7.94
N LYS A 85 -5.45 -27.21 8.36
CA LYS A 85 -6.26 -26.50 9.37
C LYS A 85 -7.58 -25.97 8.81
N PHE A 86 -7.67 -25.76 7.51
CA PHE A 86 -8.87 -25.28 6.82
C PHE A 86 -9.66 -26.45 6.25
N ALA A 87 -8.99 -27.33 5.49
CA ALA A 87 -9.59 -28.52 4.92
C ALA A 87 -8.54 -29.59 4.62
N SER A 88 -8.97 -30.84 4.44
CA SER A 88 -8.07 -31.95 4.10
C SER A 88 -7.40 -31.77 2.72
N ARG A 89 -8.02 -31.01 1.81
CA ARG A 89 -7.49 -30.66 0.48
C ARG A 89 -7.88 -29.23 0.12
N ALA A 90 -7.17 -28.63 -0.84
CA ALA A 90 -7.43 -27.26 -1.26
C ALA A 90 -8.82 -27.07 -1.91
N ASP A 91 -9.30 -28.01 -2.72
CA ASP A 91 -10.61 -27.95 -3.39
C ASP A 91 -11.79 -27.87 -2.42
N LEU A 92 -11.58 -28.32 -1.18
CA LEU A 92 -12.58 -28.33 -0.12
C LEU A 92 -12.55 -27.06 0.76
N ALA A 93 -11.52 -26.24 0.62
CA ALA A 93 -11.40 -24.97 1.32
C ALA A 93 -12.02 -23.82 0.51
N THR A 94 -12.39 -22.76 1.20
CA THR A 94 -12.81 -21.52 0.55
C THR A 94 -11.67 -20.90 -0.25
N ARG A 95 -12.01 -20.03 -1.20
CA ARG A 95 -11.04 -19.26 -1.97
C ARG A 95 -10.06 -18.51 -1.07
N GLU A 96 -10.57 -17.84 -0.05
CA GLU A 96 -9.78 -17.00 0.84
C GLU A 96 -8.78 -17.85 1.66
N GLU A 97 -9.20 -19.02 2.14
CA GLU A 97 -8.32 -19.96 2.82
C GLU A 97 -7.23 -20.50 1.89
N GLN A 98 -7.57 -20.78 0.63
CA GLN A 98 -6.58 -21.17 -0.37
C GLN A 98 -5.56 -20.06 -0.61
N ILE A 99 -6.01 -18.80 -0.70
CA ILE A 99 -5.13 -17.63 -0.86
C ILE A 99 -4.20 -17.49 0.35
N VAL A 100 -4.68 -17.70 1.58
CA VAL A 100 -3.83 -17.66 2.78
C VAL A 100 -2.69 -18.67 2.69
N ILE A 101 -2.96 -19.88 2.20
CA ILE A 101 -1.91 -20.90 2.00
C ILE A 101 -1.00 -20.53 0.82
N ALA A 102 -1.56 -19.98 -0.26
CA ALA A 102 -0.81 -19.56 -1.44
C ALA A 102 0.17 -18.44 -1.10
N GLU A 103 -0.25 -17.49 -0.27
CA GLU A 103 0.56 -16.42 0.27
C GLU A 103 1.75 -16.95 1.11
N ARG A 104 1.55 -18.03 1.89
CA ARG A 104 2.66 -18.68 2.62
C ARG A 104 3.65 -19.37 1.68
N VAL A 105 3.14 -20.06 0.65
CA VAL A 105 3.97 -20.68 -0.38
C VAL A 105 4.78 -19.62 -1.12
N LEU A 106 4.13 -18.52 -1.51
CA LEU A 106 4.74 -17.39 -2.20
C LEU A 106 5.88 -16.77 -1.39
N LYS A 107 5.71 -16.64 -0.07
CA LYS A 107 6.77 -16.14 0.81
C LYS A 107 8.02 -17.04 0.85
N THR A 108 7.84 -18.35 0.70
CA THR A 108 8.94 -19.32 0.75
C THR A 108 9.58 -19.59 -0.60
N GLN A 109 8.78 -19.69 -1.66
CA GLN A 109 9.20 -20.18 -2.98
C GLN A 109 9.16 -19.10 -4.06
N GLY A 110 8.55 -17.94 -3.79
CA GLY A 110 8.24 -16.95 -4.81
C GLY A 110 7.20 -17.48 -5.82
N TRP A 111 7.03 -16.74 -6.92
CA TRP A 111 6.11 -17.13 -8.00
C TRP A 111 6.56 -18.39 -8.75
N GLY A 112 7.78 -18.88 -8.53
CA GLY A 112 8.29 -20.12 -9.11
C GLY A 112 7.50 -21.37 -8.70
N ALA A 113 6.62 -21.29 -7.69
CA ALA A 113 5.65 -22.34 -7.38
C ALA A 113 4.56 -22.51 -8.47
N TRP A 114 4.34 -21.50 -9.32
CA TRP A 114 3.36 -21.49 -10.42
C TRP A 114 3.98 -21.02 -11.74
N PRO A 115 5.04 -21.69 -12.23
CA PRO A 115 5.97 -21.10 -13.19
C PRO A 115 5.33 -20.68 -14.52
N ALA A 116 4.49 -21.54 -15.11
CA ALA A 116 3.88 -21.27 -16.42
C ALA A 116 2.88 -20.10 -16.37
N CYS A 117 2.01 -20.09 -15.36
CA CYS A 117 1.00 -19.05 -15.23
C CYS A 117 1.56 -17.75 -14.66
N SER A 118 2.55 -17.80 -13.76
CA SER A 118 3.24 -16.59 -13.30
C SER A 118 3.99 -15.91 -14.44
N GLU A 119 4.69 -16.66 -15.29
CA GLU A 119 5.39 -16.12 -16.46
C GLU A 119 4.40 -15.48 -17.44
N LYS A 120 3.31 -16.19 -17.77
CA LYS A 120 2.26 -15.69 -18.67
C LYS A 120 1.60 -14.40 -18.14
N LEU A 121 1.50 -14.25 -16.83
CA LEU A 121 0.90 -13.08 -16.18
C LEU A 121 1.89 -11.95 -15.92
N GLY A 122 3.19 -12.18 -16.13
CA GLY A 122 4.27 -11.25 -15.83
C GLY A 122 4.48 -11.02 -14.33
N LEU A 123 4.21 -12.03 -13.51
CA LEU A 123 4.36 -11.94 -12.05
C LEU A 123 5.81 -12.18 -11.65
N ASP A 124 6.40 -11.24 -10.92
CA ASP A 124 7.81 -11.27 -10.55
C ASP A 124 8.07 -11.03 -9.06
N ALA A 125 9.35 -10.92 -8.69
CA ALA A 125 9.77 -10.71 -7.32
C ALA A 125 9.21 -9.40 -6.70
N ALA A 126 8.93 -8.37 -7.50
CA ALA A 126 8.30 -7.15 -7.03
C ALA A 126 6.82 -7.40 -6.66
N ASP A 127 6.09 -8.19 -7.43
CA ASP A 127 4.72 -8.63 -7.08
C ASP A 127 4.71 -9.51 -5.83
N ALA A 128 5.70 -10.41 -5.71
CA ALA A 128 5.88 -11.24 -4.52
C ALA A 128 6.18 -10.37 -3.28
N LYS A 129 6.96 -9.30 -3.43
CA LYS A 129 7.18 -8.33 -2.34
C LYS A 129 5.90 -7.57 -1.98
N ALA A 130 5.12 -7.12 -2.97
CA ALA A 130 3.88 -6.40 -2.72
C ALA A 130 2.84 -7.25 -1.98
N THR A 131 2.76 -8.55 -2.31
CA THR A 131 1.93 -9.51 -1.57
C THR A 131 2.45 -9.76 -0.15
N ASP A 132 3.76 -9.86 0.07
CA ASP A 132 4.35 -9.99 1.43
C ASP A 132 4.10 -8.75 2.30
N GLU A 133 4.19 -7.53 1.76
CA GLU A 133 3.83 -6.31 2.50
C GLU A 133 2.35 -6.32 2.92
N THR A 134 1.48 -6.81 2.03
CA THR A 134 0.05 -6.97 2.32
C THR A 134 -0.18 -8.04 3.40
N LEU A 135 0.56 -9.14 3.37
CA LEU A 135 0.54 -10.17 4.40
C LEU A 135 0.98 -9.64 5.77
N LYS A 136 2.07 -8.88 5.82
CA LYS A 136 2.52 -8.23 7.06
C LYS A 136 1.45 -7.28 7.57
N ALA A 137 0.86 -6.48 6.69
CA ALA A 137 -0.26 -5.61 7.07
C ALA A 137 -1.49 -6.40 7.57
N LYS A 138 -1.74 -7.62 7.12
CA LYS A 138 -2.84 -8.46 7.64
C LYS A 138 -2.54 -9.07 9.01
N PHE A 139 -1.33 -9.60 9.18
CA PHE A 139 -1.02 -10.54 10.27
C PHE A 139 -0.08 -9.96 11.34
N GLU A 140 0.68 -8.90 11.04
CA GLU A 140 1.62 -8.25 11.98
C GLU A 140 1.08 -6.98 12.64
N HIS A 141 -0.25 -6.74 12.64
CA HIS A 141 -0.86 -5.69 13.47
C HIS A 141 -1.51 -6.26 14.75
N PRO A 142 -0.74 -6.60 15.80
CA PRO A 142 -1.28 -6.75 17.14
C PRO A 142 -1.37 -5.35 17.78
N TRP A 143 -2.45 -4.61 17.53
CA TRP A 143 -2.67 -3.25 18.04
C TRP A 143 -1.62 -2.21 17.62
N ARG A 144 -2.12 -1.07 17.15
CA ARG A 144 -1.36 0.16 17.09
C ARG A 144 -1.03 0.56 18.54
N TYR A 145 0.14 0.19 19.05
CA TYR A 145 0.78 1.04 20.06
C TYR A 145 1.16 2.32 19.32
N ASP A 146 0.20 3.23 19.20
CA ASP A 146 0.55 4.64 19.25
C ASP A 146 1.28 4.79 20.58
N GLY A 147 2.59 4.96 20.52
CA GLY A 147 3.41 5.34 21.66
C GLY A 147 2.92 6.68 22.17
N GLY A 148 1.83 6.64 22.95
CA GLY A 148 1.42 7.66 23.87
C GLY A 148 2.64 8.04 24.69
N GLU A 149 2.96 9.33 24.64
CA GLU A 149 3.95 9.98 25.47
C GLU A 149 5.40 9.59 25.20
N ARG A 150 6.02 10.30 24.25
CA ARG A 150 7.42 10.72 24.43
C ARG A 150 7.54 11.65 25.64
N ARG A 151 7.38 11.12 26.86
CA ARG A 151 7.95 11.75 28.05
C ARG A 151 9.43 11.37 28.14
N ALA A 152 10.21 11.99 27.27
CA ALA A 152 11.65 12.17 27.43
C ALA A 152 12.11 13.42 26.66
N LYS A 153 11.47 14.56 26.93
CA LYS A 153 12.24 15.80 26.98
C LYS A 153 12.72 15.97 28.41
N VAL A 154 13.88 15.39 28.71
CA VAL A 154 14.85 16.05 29.58
C VAL A 154 15.28 17.32 28.82
N SER A 155 14.39 18.30 28.79
CA SER A 155 14.75 19.67 28.49
C SER A 155 15.26 20.24 29.79
N ARG A 156 16.55 20.57 29.77
CA ARG A 156 17.25 21.38 30.75
C ARG A 156 16.34 22.48 31.31
N LEU A 157 16.27 22.51 32.64
CA LEU A 157 16.10 23.61 33.61
C LEU A 157 15.72 25.01 33.06
N PRO A 158 14.98 25.78 33.87
CA PRO A 158 15.70 26.81 34.62
C PRO A 158 15.52 26.69 36.14
N ALA A 159 16.51 27.25 36.84
CA ALA A 159 16.65 27.30 38.29
C ALA A 159 15.41 27.89 38.98
N ILE A 160 14.95 27.22 40.03
CA ILE A 160 14.09 27.84 41.04
C ILE A 160 15.00 28.60 41.99
N THR A 161 14.81 29.92 42.00
CA THR A 161 15.45 30.87 42.89
C THR A 161 15.14 30.53 44.35
N VAL A 162 16.21 30.51 45.15
CA VAL A 162 16.25 30.51 46.61
C VAL A 162 15.44 31.68 47.18
N ASN A 163 14.63 31.43 48.20
CA ASN A 163 14.33 32.39 49.26
C ASN A 163 14.19 31.65 50.59
#